data_AF-A0A8K0G757-F1
#
_entry.id   AF-A0A8K0G757-F1
#
_cell.length_a   1.000
_cell.length_b   1.000
_cell.length_c   1.000
_cell.angle_alpha   90.00
_cell.angle_beta   90.00
_cell.angle_gamma   90.00
#
_symmetry.space_group_name_H-M   'P 1'
#
loop_
_entity.id
_entity.type
_entity.pdbx_description
1 polymer ?
#
loop_
_entity_poly.entity_id
_entity_poly.type
_entity_poly.pdbx_seq_one_letter_code
_entity_poly.pdbx_strand_id
1 'polypeptide(L)'
;MAKTLKSRSRNFTEFEKHLMFEIVRNKYLHIVDNKKTDAVNIEQKNVAWEHIANEYNCQAQTGPRTSKQLRALYDILKKNARSNLNEDKKNFYKTGGGTYVPRSSILDEKIVCTLGAQFQPLTNNFDSSADYPSETFFTTGTGAKSTSTPQKSVQEESNCSFLANAINENVILCTEDAVNLEVPSSTLQQSTSSHGQKRKLSKIPEKKKTQLEILTNRVVKRKNLKDQYDEQIQKQKMKILKIEEEIKKSQLEVIKQEIQNNKVLHEMEIAIKQKELEAKCNEMEYKKQLYELDIKNMQSLNM
;
A
#
# COMPACT_ATOMS: atom_id res chain seq x y z
N MET A 1 39.69 7.58 23.30
CA MET A 1 38.26 7.97 23.24
C MET A 1 37.46 6.90 23.97
N ALA A 2 36.79 7.25 25.08
CA ALA A 2 36.00 6.28 25.85
C ALA A 2 34.77 5.84 25.03
N LYS A 3 34.59 4.52 24.86
CA LYS A 3 33.37 3.96 24.27
C LYS A 3 32.23 4.15 25.28
N THR A 4 31.36 5.13 25.04
CA THR A 4 30.12 5.27 25.80
C THR A 4 29.22 4.07 25.51
N LEU A 5 28.89 3.31 26.55
CA LEU A 5 27.92 2.21 26.45
C LEU A 5 26.56 2.82 26.14
N LYS A 6 26.05 2.55 24.94
CA LYS A 6 24.74 3.05 24.52
C LYS A 6 23.67 2.32 25.31
N SER A 7 22.97 3.04 26.19
CA SER A 7 21.82 2.50 26.93
C SER A 7 20.80 1.93 25.92
N ARG A 8 20.21 0.78 26.25
CA ARG A 8 19.19 0.16 25.40
C ARG A 8 18.03 1.13 25.26
N SER A 9 17.62 1.38 24.02
CA SER A 9 16.43 2.18 23.75
C SER A 9 15.19 1.46 24.28
N ARG A 10 14.20 2.20 24.77
CA ARG A 10 12.92 1.63 25.21
C ARG A 10 12.25 0.82 24.08
N ASN A 11 11.34 -0.08 24.44
CA ASN A 11 10.52 -0.77 23.45
C ASN A 11 9.49 0.20 22.83
N PHE A 12 9.05 -0.09 21.60
CA PHE A 12 7.97 0.66 20.95
C PHE A 12 6.62 0.31 21.57
N THR A 13 5.85 1.32 21.93
CA THR A 13 4.47 1.11 22.42
C THR A 13 3.52 0.76 21.27
N GLU A 14 2.35 0.20 21.58
CA GLU A 14 1.31 -0.04 20.57
C GLU A 14 0.91 1.25 19.85
N PHE A 15 0.74 2.35 20.60
CA PHE A 15 0.47 3.66 20.02
C PHE A 15 1.55 4.08 19.01
N GLU A 16 2.82 3.90 19.38
CA GLU A 16 3.94 4.24 18.50
C GLU A 16 4.00 3.37 17.24
N LYS A 17 3.63 2.08 17.33
CA LYS A 17 3.51 1.20 16.16
C LYS A 17 2.43 1.69 15.20
N HIS A 18 1.26 2.08 15.74
CA HIS A 18 0.18 2.65 14.94
C HIS A 18 0.60 3.99 14.31
N LEU A 19 1.17 4.90 15.09
CA LEU A 19 1.69 6.19 14.62
C LEU A 19 2.69 6.00 13.47
N MET A 20 3.65 5.09 13.64
CA MET A 20 4.65 4.78 12.63
C MET A 20 4.00 4.32 11.32
N PHE A 21 3.03 3.41 11.42
CA PHE A 21 2.32 2.90 10.25
C PHE A 21 1.46 3.99 9.57
N GLU A 22 0.76 4.83 10.34
CA GLU A 22 -0.07 5.92 9.81
C GLU A 22 0.75 6.95 9.02
N ILE A 23 1.91 7.37 9.54
CA ILE A 23 2.79 8.32 8.85
C ILE A 23 3.19 7.75 7.49
N VAL A 24 3.59 6.48 7.44
CA VAL A 24 3.96 5.82 6.17
C VAL A 24 2.75 5.73 5.25
N ARG A 25 1.63 5.17 5.73
CA ARG A 25 0.42 4.95 4.94
C ARG A 25 -0.09 6.23 4.29
N ASN A 26 -0.12 7.34 5.02
CA ASN A 26 -0.78 8.55 4.58
C ASN A 26 0.07 9.40 3.62
N LYS A 27 1.41 9.36 3.75
CA LYS A 27 2.30 10.27 3.01
C LYS A 27 3.38 9.59 2.18
N TYR A 28 3.95 8.49 2.67
CA TYR A 28 5.21 7.95 2.13
C TYR A 28 5.09 6.54 1.51
N LEU A 29 3.90 5.93 1.54
CA LEU A 29 3.66 4.54 1.11
C LEU A 29 4.19 4.27 -0.30
N HIS A 30 3.83 5.13 -1.25
CA HIS A 30 4.23 5.02 -2.66
C HIS A 30 5.75 5.16 -2.90
N ILE A 31 6.50 5.73 -1.96
CA ILE A 31 7.95 5.89 -2.03
C ILE A 31 8.65 4.71 -1.35
N VAL A 32 8.26 4.43 -0.10
CA VAL A 32 8.88 3.41 0.75
C VAL A 32 8.67 2.01 0.17
N ASP A 33 7.49 1.74 -0.35
CA ASP A 33 7.08 0.42 -0.85
C ASP A 33 7.31 0.25 -2.36
N ASN A 34 7.91 1.26 -3.01
CA ASN A 34 8.31 1.18 -4.42
C ASN A 34 9.33 0.05 -4.61
N LYS A 35 9.11 -0.87 -5.56
CA LYS A 35 10.01 -2.01 -5.82
C LYS A 35 11.25 -1.66 -6.66
N LYS A 36 11.36 -0.44 -7.18
CA LYS A 36 12.53 0.00 -7.95
C LYS A 36 13.79 0.08 -7.08
N THR A 37 14.92 -0.32 -7.66
CA THR A 37 16.24 -0.40 -7.02
C THR A 37 17.26 0.57 -7.62
N ASP A 38 16.81 1.53 -8.43
CA ASP A 38 17.68 2.54 -9.02
C ASP A 38 18.27 3.46 -7.94
N ALA A 39 19.48 3.98 -8.16
CA ALA A 39 20.15 4.87 -7.20
C ALA A 39 19.29 6.08 -6.77
N VAL A 40 18.57 6.68 -7.72
CA VAL A 40 17.63 7.79 -7.46
C VAL A 40 16.48 7.36 -6.53
N ASN A 41 15.91 6.16 -6.76
CA ASN A 41 14.83 5.64 -5.93
C ASN A 41 15.32 5.25 -4.53
N ILE A 42 16.55 4.74 -4.42
CA ILE A 42 17.18 4.45 -3.13
C ILE A 42 17.36 5.74 -2.33
N GLU A 43 17.86 6.80 -2.97
CA GLU A 43 18.05 8.08 -2.31
C GLU A 43 16.71 8.70 -1.88
N GLN A 44 15.70 8.66 -2.75
CA GLN A 44 14.34 9.10 -2.40
C GLN A 44 13.76 8.35 -1.20
N LYS A 45 13.99 7.03 -1.10
CA LYS A 45 13.58 6.25 0.07
C LYS A 45 14.34 6.66 1.32
N ASN A 46 15.65 6.90 1.23
CA ASN A 46 16.45 7.35 2.37
C ASN A 46 15.94 8.70 2.90
N VAL A 47 15.73 9.66 2.01
CA VAL A 47 15.17 10.98 2.34
C VAL A 47 13.77 10.84 2.95
N ALA A 48 12.90 10.00 2.38
CA ALA A 48 11.58 9.73 2.94
C ALA A 48 11.66 9.16 4.36
N TRP A 49 12.59 8.24 4.63
CA TRP A 49 12.80 7.68 5.97
C TRP A 49 13.31 8.71 6.98
N GLU A 50 14.11 9.70 6.56
CA GLU A 50 14.50 10.82 7.42
C GLU A 50 13.30 11.73 7.74
N HIS A 51 12.44 12.02 6.77
CA HIS A 51 11.21 12.78 7.02
C HIS A 51 10.24 12.03 7.93
N ILE A 52 10.05 10.72 7.72
CA ILE A 52 9.27 9.86 8.61
C ILE A 52 9.83 9.92 10.04
N ALA A 53 11.16 9.86 10.20
CA ALA A 53 11.79 9.94 11.50
C ALA A 53 11.53 11.28 12.19
N ASN A 54 11.61 12.39 11.46
CA ASN A 54 11.30 13.71 12.02
C ASN A 54 9.84 13.81 12.46
N GLU A 55 8.88 13.41 11.61
CA GLU A 55 7.45 13.46 11.93
C GLU A 55 7.08 12.54 13.11
N TYR A 56 7.67 11.34 13.15
CA TYR A 56 7.48 10.39 14.23
C TYR A 56 8.06 10.93 15.54
N ASN A 57 9.28 11.46 15.53
CA ASN A 57 9.96 11.95 16.73
C ASN A 57 9.27 13.17 17.35
N CYS A 58 8.55 13.98 16.55
CA CYS A 58 7.70 15.05 17.08
C CYS A 58 6.53 14.54 17.94
N GLN A 59 6.15 13.28 17.81
CA GLN A 59 5.00 12.66 18.48
C GLN A 59 5.40 11.46 19.36
N ALA A 60 6.67 11.05 19.34
CA ALA A 60 7.17 9.88 20.04
C ALA A 60 7.15 10.08 21.56
N GLN A 61 6.72 9.05 22.30
CA GLN A 61 6.64 9.09 23.76
C GLN A 61 7.83 8.40 24.44
N THR A 62 8.48 7.47 23.73
CA THR A 62 9.60 6.68 24.25
C THR A 62 10.98 7.26 23.92
N GLY A 63 11.01 8.44 23.32
CA GLY A 63 12.21 9.16 22.93
C GLY A 63 12.53 9.06 21.43
N PRO A 64 13.56 9.78 20.98
CA PRO A 64 13.88 9.91 19.56
C PRO A 64 14.40 8.61 18.95
N ARG A 65 14.02 8.36 17.71
CA ARG A 65 14.41 7.20 16.90
C ARG A 65 15.07 7.63 15.61
N THR A 66 16.02 6.82 15.18
CA THR A 66 16.67 6.99 13.88
C THR A 66 15.82 6.41 12.76
N SER A 67 15.98 6.93 11.55
CA SER A 67 15.37 6.42 10.31
C SER A 67 15.54 4.89 10.16
N LYS A 68 16.75 4.38 10.46
CA LYS A 68 17.05 2.95 10.43
C LYS A 68 16.20 2.12 11.40
N GLN A 69 15.98 2.62 12.63
CA GLN A 69 15.16 1.93 13.63
C GLN A 69 13.69 1.88 13.21
N LEU A 70 13.17 2.96 12.63
CA LEU A 70 11.78 3.02 12.16
C LEU A 70 11.56 2.17 10.92
N ARG A 71 12.54 2.11 10.02
CA ARG A 71 12.51 1.16 8.89
C ARG A 71 12.46 -0.29 9.38
N ALA A 72 13.31 -0.65 10.34
CA ALA A 72 13.30 -1.99 10.93
C ALA A 72 11.95 -2.30 11.61
N LEU A 73 11.37 -1.33 12.34
CA LEU A 73 10.05 -1.47 12.93
C LEU A 73 8.97 -1.74 11.86
N TYR A 74 8.97 -0.98 10.76
CA TYR A 74 8.02 -1.16 9.67
C TYR A 74 8.08 -2.56 9.05
N ASP A 75 9.30 -3.04 8.79
CA ASP A 75 9.51 -4.37 8.22
C ASP A 75 9.05 -5.47 9.19
N ILE A 76 9.27 -5.29 10.50
CA ILE A 76 8.74 -6.17 11.55
C ILE A 76 7.21 -6.14 11.56
N LEU A 77 6.58 -4.97 11.48
CA LEU A 77 5.12 -4.84 11.46
C LEU A 77 4.51 -5.58 10.26
N LYS A 78 5.06 -5.42 9.06
CA LYS A 78 4.62 -6.16 7.87
C LYS A 78 4.75 -7.67 8.03
N LYS A 79 5.88 -8.12 8.56
CA LYS A 79 6.15 -9.54 8.77
C LYS A 79 5.19 -10.14 9.80
N ASN A 80 4.98 -9.46 10.92
CA ASN A 80 4.10 -9.91 11.98
C ASN A 80 2.65 -9.95 11.50
N ALA A 81 2.19 -8.91 10.79
CA ALA A 81 0.86 -8.88 10.20
C ALA A 81 0.63 -10.09 9.27
N ARG A 82 1.61 -10.42 8.43
CA ARG A 82 1.54 -11.62 7.58
C ARG A 82 1.44 -12.91 8.40
N SER A 83 2.30 -13.05 9.40
CA SER A 83 2.40 -14.26 10.21
C SER A 83 1.11 -14.48 11.01
N ASN A 84 0.64 -13.45 11.71
CA ASN A 84 -0.56 -13.50 12.54
C ASN A 84 -1.79 -13.87 11.70
N LEU A 85 -1.99 -13.23 10.53
CA LEU A 85 -3.13 -13.54 9.68
C LEU A 85 -3.08 -14.96 9.09
N ASN A 86 -1.88 -15.44 8.73
CA ASN A 86 -1.71 -16.81 8.24
C ASN A 86 -1.96 -17.84 9.35
N GLU A 87 -1.52 -17.56 10.57
CA GLU A 87 -1.83 -18.38 11.74
C GLU A 87 -3.32 -18.37 12.04
N ASP A 88 -3.98 -17.22 11.92
CA ASP A 88 -5.42 -17.11 12.12
C ASP A 88 -6.20 -17.98 11.14
N LYS A 89 -5.86 -17.91 9.85
CA LYS A 89 -6.44 -18.80 8.84
C LYS A 89 -6.19 -20.26 9.21
N LYS A 90 -4.95 -20.62 9.54
CA LYS A 90 -4.60 -22.01 9.89
C LYS A 90 -5.37 -22.51 11.12
N ASN A 91 -5.50 -21.68 12.16
CA ASN A 91 -6.16 -22.05 13.39
C ASN A 91 -7.68 -22.14 13.22
N PHE A 92 -8.25 -21.23 12.43
CA PHE A 92 -9.65 -21.28 12.02
C PHE A 92 -10.00 -22.63 11.37
N TYR A 93 -9.18 -23.12 10.43
CA TYR A 93 -9.44 -24.42 9.78
C TYR A 93 -9.14 -25.64 10.67
N LYS A 94 -8.39 -25.48 11.77
CA LYS A 94 -8.14 -26.57 12.72
C LYS A 94 -9.29 -26.80 13.69
N THR A 95 -10.14 -25.79 13.92
CA THR A 95 -11.29 -25.99 14.79
C THR A 95 -12.34 -26.79 14.00
N GLY A 96 -12.61 -28.03 14.41
CA GLY A 96 -13.65 -28.87 13.82
C GLY A 96 -15.08 -28.41 14.17
N GLY A 97 -15.35 -27.10 14.10
CA GLY A 97 -16.62 -26.47 14.50
C GLY A 97 -16.60 -25.76 15.86
N GLY A 98 -15.43 -25.57 16.48
CA GLY A 98 -15.26 -24.84 17.74
C GLY A 98 -14.96 -23.34 17.55
N THR A 99 -15.19 -22.55 18.59
CA THR A 99 -14.92 -21.10 18.61
C THR A 99 -13.44 -20.81 18.44
N TYR A 100 -13.11 -19.85 17.57
CA TYR A 100 -11.75 -19.36 17.31
C TYR A 100 -11.60 -17.91 17.79
N VAL A 101 -10.46 -17.57 18.38
CA VAL A 101 -10.11 -16.18 18.74
C VAL A 101 -8.91 -15.76 17.88
N PRO A 102 -9.06 -14.72 17.04
CA PRO A 102 -7.97 -14.25 16.19
C PRO A 102 -6.81 -13.71 17.01
N ARG A 103 -5.59 -14.05 16.59
CA ARG A 103 -4.34 -13.51 17.12
C ARG A 103 -3.99 -12.18 16.46
N SER A 104 -4.44 -11.95 15.23
CA SER A 104 -4.19 -10.69 14.52
C SER A 104 -4.81 -9.51 15.25
N SER A 105 -4.07 -8.40 15.24
CA SER A 105 -4.52 -7.12 15.76
C SER A 105 -5.19 -6.28 14.68
N ILE A 106 -5.93 -5.24 15.09
CA ILE A 106 -6.50 -4.25 14.17
C ILE A 106 -5.42 -3.60 13.29
N LEU A 107 -4.22 -3.40 13.84
CA LEU A 107 -3.08 -2.88 13.08
C LEU A 107 -2.64 -3.88 11.99
N ASP A 108 -2.62 -5.17 12.28
CA ASP A 108 -2.24 -6.22 11.33
C ASP A 108 -3.21 -6.26 10.15
N GLU A 109 -4.51 -6.24 10.42
CA GLU A 109 -5.53 -6.17 9.37
C GLU A 109 -5.37 -4.91 8.51
N LYS A 110 -5.11 -3.76 9.15
CA LYS A 110 -4.89 -2.48 8.44
C LYS A 110 -3.65 -2.52 7.55
N ILE A 111 -2.56 -3.14 8.02
CA ILE A 111 -1.33 -3.34 7.24
C ILE A 111 -1.61 -4.19 6.01
N VAL A 112 -2.26 -5.34 6.19
CA VAL A 112 -2.57 -6.27 5.09
C VAL A 112 -3.50 -5.62 4.08
N CYS A 113 -4.54 -4.93 4.53
CA CYS A 113 -5.47 -4.20 3.67
C CYS A 113 -4.76 -3.11 2.84
N THR A 114 -3.86 -2.34 3.48
CA THR A 114 -3.13 -1.25 2.82
C THR A 114 -2.12 -1.78 1.78
N LEU A 115 -1.48 -2.92 2.02
CA LEU A 115 -0.45 -3.50 1.14
C LEU A 115 -1.00 -4.54 0.16
N GLY A 116 -2.28 -4.92 0.31
CA GLY A 116 -3.13 -5.70 -0.59
C GLY A 116 -2.43 -6.72 -1.48
N ALA A 117 -1.96 -6.27 -2.64
CA ALA A 117 -1.33 -7.09 -3.66
C ALA A 117 -0.11 -7.90 -3.17
N GLN A 118 0.61 -7.43 -2.15
CA GLN A 118 1.79 -8.13 -1.63
C GLN A 118 1.45 -9.32 -0.71
N PHE A 119 0.21 -9.40 -0.25
CA PHE A 119 -0.25 -10.39 0.71
C PHE A 119 -1.12 -11.47 0.07
N GLN A 120 -1.53 -11.30 -1.18
CA GLN A 120 -2.29 -12.32 -1.91
C GLN A 120 -1.41 -13.51 -2.30
N PRO A 121 -1.87 -14.75 -2.09
CA PRO A 121 -1.21 -15.93 -2.64
C PRO A 121 -1.10 -15.81 -4.17
N LEU A 122 0.02 -16.26 -4.73
CA LEU A 122 0.14 -16.44 -6.18
C LEU A 122 -0.71 -17.64 -6.59
N THR A 123 -1.54 -17.48 -7.61
CA THR A 123 -2.29 -18.58 -8.20
C THR A 123 -1.32 -19.48 -8.98
N ASN A 124 -1.28 -20.77 -8.62
CA ASN A 124 -0.49 -21.77 -9.32
C ASN A 124 -1.42 -22.82 -9.94
N ASN A 125 -1.48 -22.86 -11.28
CA ASN A 125 -2.38 -23.76 -12.01
C ASN A 125 -1.86 -25.21 -12.10
N PHE A 126 -0.65 -25.49 -11.59
CA PHE A 126 0.02 -26.78 -11.74
C PHE A 126 0.30 -27.48 -10.40
N ASP A 127 -0.11 -26.88 -9.28
CA ASP A 127 0.01 -27.48 -7.95
C ASP A 127 -1.39 -27.75 -7.39
N SER A 128 -1.63 -28.97 -6.93
CA SER A 128 -2.94 -29.49 -6.52
C SER A 128 -3.31 -29.05 -5.10
N SER A 129 -2.98 -27.82 -4.72
CA SER A 129 -3.48 -27.22 -3.50
C SER A 129 -4.96 -26.92 -3.70
N ALA A 130 -5.83 -27.69 -3.05
CA ALA A 130 -7.28 -27.52 -3.12
C ALA A 130 -7.68 -26.05 -2.92
N ASP A 131 -8.65 -25.56 -3.69
CA ASP A 131 -9.18 -24.21 -3.56
C ASP A 131 -9.65 -23.97 -2.13
N TYR A 132 -9.13 -22.91 -1.49
CA TYR A 132 -9.64 -22.44 -0.21
C TYR A 132 -11.11 -22.04 -0.42
N PRO A 133 -12.08 -22.59 0.34
CA PRO A 133 -13.45 -22.12 0.27
C PRO A 133 -13.47 -20.63 0.65
N SER A 134 -14.08 -19.82 -0.21
CA SER A 134 -14.11 -18.36 -0.12
C SER A 134 -14.64 -17.91 1.25
N GLU A 135 -13.89 -17.04 1.92
CA GLU A 135 -14.18 -16.57 3.28
C GLU A 135 -15.54 -15.85 3.36
N THR A 136 -16.57 -16.58 3.81
CA THR A 136 -17.76 -15.99 4.40
C THR A 136 -17.53 -15.91 5.90
N PHE A 137 -17.30 -14.69 6.40
CA PHE A 137 -17.15 -14.40 7.81
C PHE A 137 -18.49 -14.68 8.52
N PHE A 138 -18.64 -15.87 9.10
CA PHE A 138 -19.73 -16.15 10.01
C PHE A 138 -19.31 -15.77 11.43
N THR A 139 -19.59 -14.53 11.82
CA THR A 139 -19.72 -14.19 13.25
C THR A 139 -21.13 -14.58 13.68
N THR A 140 -21.32 -15.77 14.24
CA THR A 140 -22.61 -16.15 14.80
C THR A 140 -22.65 -15.87 16.29
N GLY A 141 -23.40 -14.81 16.63
CA GLY A 141 -24.16 -14.80 17.88
C GLY A 141 -25.14 -15.97 17.89
N THR A 142 -25.24 -16.60 19.05
CA THR A 142 -26.12 -17.70 19.45
C THR A 142 -27.50 -17.77 18.80
N GLY A 143 -27.90 -18.96 18.31
CA GLY A 143 -29.29 -19.32 18.05
C GLY A 143 -29.45 -20.42 17.00
N ALA A 144 -30.16 -21.50 17.32
CA ALA A 144 -30.12 -22.78 16.63
C ALA A 144 -31.04 -22.94 15.39
N LYS A 145 -30.68 -23.96 14.60
CA LYS A 145 -31.48 -24.90 13.77
C LYS A 145 -31.70 -24.63 12.26
N SER A 146 -31.19 -25.62 11.51
CA SER A 146 -31.82 -26.35 10.38
C SER A 146 -31.57 -25.88 8.93
N THR A 147 -30.71 -26.65 8.26
CA THR A 147 -30.82 -27.26 6.92
C THR A 147 -31.35 -26.48 5.71
N SER A 148 -30.56 -26.62 4.63
CA SER A 148 -30.87 -26.63 3.19
C SER A 148 -30.47 -25.39 2.37
N THR A 149 -29.53 -25.65 1.45
CA THR A 149 -29.18 -24.91 0.22
C THR A 149 -30.43 -24.62 -0.61
N PRO A 150 -30.59 -23.47 -1.31
CA PRO A 150 -29.88 -23.25 -2.59
C PRO A 150 -29.56 -21.78 -3.01
N GLN A 151 -28.55 -21.65 -3.88
CA GLN A 151 -28.30 -20.67 -4.97
C GLN A 151 -28.66 -19.15 -4.88
N LYS A 152 -27.62 -18.38 -5.26
CA LYS A 152 -27.54 -17.16 -6.14
C LYS A 152 -27.61 -15.73 -5.54
N SER A 153 -26.82 -14.88 -6.22
CA SER A 153 -26.86 -13.42 -6.46
C SER A 153 -26.31 -12.38 -5.45
N VAL A 154 -25.22 -11.73 -5.91
CA VAL A 154 -24.84 -10.29 -6.02
C VAL A 154 -25.06 -9.28 -4.86
N GLN A 155 -24.08 -8.36 -4.75
CA GLN A 155 -24.09 -7.00 -4.12
C GLN A 155 -24.07 -7.00 -2.58
N GLU A 156 -23.55 -6.02 -1.85
CA GLU A 156 -22.60 -4.91 -1.98
C GLU A 156 -22.33 -4.48 -0.51
N GLU A 157 -21.16 -3.92 -0.27
CA GLU A 157 -20.90 -2.82 0.68
C GLU A 157 -21.10 -2.95 2.21
N SER A 158 -20.13 -2.30 2.88
CA SER A 158 -20.28 -1.47 4.08
C SER A 158 -19.77 -2.00 5.43
N ASN A 159 -18.61 -1.46 5.80
CA ASN A 159 -18.38 -0.62 6.97
C ASN A 159 -18.92 -1.06 8.34
N CYS A 160 -17.95 -1.14 9.27
CA CYS A 160 -17.84 -0.34 10.50
C CYS A 160 -17.85 -1.08 11.85
N SER A 161 -16.76 -0.81 12.57
CA SER A 161 -16.74 -0.30 13.95
C SER A 161 -16.85 -1.27 15.13
N PHE A 162 -15.87 -1.09 16.02
CA PHE A 162 -16.02 -0.81 17.46
C PHE A 162 -15.61 -1.89 18.49
N LEU A 163 -14.67 -1.47 19.36
CA LEU A 163 -14.27 -1.90 20.72
C LEU A 163 -13.47 -3.21 20.87
N ALA A 164 -12.17 -3.21 21.22
CA ALA A 164 -11.42 -2.67 22.37
C ALA A 164 -11.25 -3.68 23.53
N ASN A 165 -9.98 -3.83 23.93
CA ASN A 165 -9.41 -4.41 25.17
C ASN A 165 -9.28 -5.95 25.19
N ALA A 166 -8.19 -6.61 25.63
CA ALA A 166 -6.97 -6.19 26.32
C ALA A 166 -5.84 -7.25 26.15
N ILE A 167 -4.59 -6.77 26.02
CA ILE A 167 -3.36 -7.16 26.74
C ILE A 167 -3.11 -8.67 27.00
N ASN A 168 -2.05 -9.26 26.44
CA ASN A 168 -0.78 -9.47 27.15
C ASN A 168 0.36 -10.02 26.26
N GLU A 169 1.57 -9.62 26.63
CA GLU A 169 2.86 -9.77 25.98
C GLU A 169 3.45 -11.18 26.05
N ASN A 170 4.21 -11.57 25.01
CA ASN A 170 5.62 -11.97 25.17
C ASN A 170 6.29 -12.22 23.80
N VAL A 171 7.28 -11.38 23.49
CA VAL A 171 8.15 -11.48 22.31
C VAL A 171 9.51 -12.00 22.78
N ILE A 172 10.02 -13.04 22.11
CA ILE A 172 11.41 -13.49 22.20
C ILE A 172 12.15 -13.06 20.93
N LEU A 173 13.31 -12.45 21.15
CA LEU A 173 14.20 -11.80 20.19
C LEU A 173 15.49 -12.63 20.07
N CYS A 174 15.93 -12.97 18.85
CA CYS A 174 17.33 -13.35 18.51
C CYS A 174 17.53 -13.03 17.01
N THR A 175 18.21 -11.94 16.62
CA THR A 175 19.66 -11.72 16.42
C THR A 175 20.35 -12.68 15.44
N GLU A 176 20.81 -12.06 14.34
CA GLU A 176 22.04 -12.22 13.54
C GLU A 176 22.58 -13.63 13.27
N ASP A 177 22.79 -13.96 11.98
CA ASP A 177 24.15 -14.06 11.46
C ASP A 177 24.19 -14.04 9.92
N ALA A 178 25.20 -13.32 9.42
CA ALA A 178 25.53 -13.13 8.02
C ALA A 178 26.33 -14.31 7.48
N VAL A 179 26.09 -14.70 6.22
CA VAL A 179 27.01 -15.58 5.48
C VAL A 179 27.21 -15.03 4.07
N ASN A 180 28.40 -14.50 3.85
CA ASN A 180 29.01 -14.25 2.53
C ASN A 180 29.32 -15.60 1.87
N LEU A 181 29.12 -15.71 0.55
CA LEU A 181 29.83 -16.70 -0.26
C LEU A 181 30.23 -16.10 -1.61
N GLU A 182 31.54 -16.15 -1.81
CA GLU A 182 32.32 -15.61 -2.91
C GLU A 182 32.18 -16.41 -4.20
N VAL A 183 32.39 -15.71 -5.31
CA VAL A 183 32.38 -16.19 -6.69
C VAL A 183 33.81 -16.59 -7.10
N PRO A 184 34.07 -17.76 -7.72
CA PRO A 184 35.37 -18.03 -8.31
C PRO A 184 35.45 -17.51 -9.76
N SER A 185 36.47 -16.68 -10.00
CA SER A 185 36.94 -16.26 -11.33
C SER A 185 37.89 -17.31 -11.91
N SER A 186 37.75 -17.62 -13.21
CA SER A 186 38.67 -18.49 -13.95
C SER A 186 39.48 -17.68 -14.97
N THR A 187 40.72 -17.43 -14.58
CA THR A 187 41.98 -17.23 -15.32
C THR A 187 41.94 -17.28 -16.86
N LEU A 188 42.28 -16.14 -17.47
CA LEU A 188 42.73 -15.99 -18.86
C LEU A 188 44.24 -16.28 -18.94
N GLN A 189 44.65 -17.25 -19.75
CA GLN A 189 46.04 -17.41 -20.17
C GLN A 189 46.24 -16.84 -21.57
N GLN A 190 47.25 -15.98 -21.68
CA GLN A 190 47.81 -15.42 -22.90
C GLN A 190 48.56 -16.50 -23.68
N SER A 191 48.44 -16.47 -25.00
CA SER A 191 49.44 -17.05 -25.90
C SER A 191 49.80 -16.05 -27.00
N THR A 192 51.06 -16.15 -27.37
CA THR A 192 51.92 -15.15 -27.97
C THR A 192 51.76 -15.00 -29.48
N SER A 193 52.21 -13.85 -29.96
CA SER A 193 52.36 -13.46 -31.37
C SER A 193 53.03 -14.52 -32.26
N SER A 194 52.48 -14.74 -33.46
CA SER A 194 53.31 -15.00 -34.63
C SER A 194 52.63 -14.60 -35.95
N HIS A 195 53.52 -14.22 -36.87
CA HIS A 195 53.36 -13.61 -38.17
C HIS A 195 52.18 -14.03 -39.07
N GLY A 196 51.68 -13.01 -39.78
CA GLY A 196 50.72 -13.17 -40.87
C GLY A 196 51.28 -13.99 -42.03
N GLN A 197 50.48 -14.96 -42.46
CA GLN A 197 50.52 -15.51 -43.80
C GLN A 197 49.12 -15.46 -44.38
N LYS A 198 48.97 -14.67 -45.45
CA LYS A 198 47.76 -14.61 -46.27
C LYS A 198 47.48 -16.01 -46.83
N ARG A 199 46.52 -16.74 -46.26
CA ARG A 199 46.01 -17.98 -46.85
C ARG A 199 44.94 -17.65 -47.89
N LYS A 200 45.16 -18.16 -49.10
CA LYS A 200 44.27 -18.07 -50.26
C LYS A 200 42.87 -18.60 -49.91
N LEU A 201 41.84 -17.87 -50.35
CA LEU A 201 40.44 -18.24 -50.24
C LEU A 201 40.16 -19.50 -51.07
N SER A 202 40.12 -20.67 -50.44
CA SER A 202 39.70 -21.92 -51.09
C SER A 202 38.18 -21.97 -51.19
N LYS A 203 37.65 -22.25 -52.39
CA LYS A 203 36.21 -22.40 -52.67
C LYS A 203 35.56 -23.40 -51.69
N ILE A 204 34.56 -22.93 -50.96
CA ILE A 204 33.77 -23.74 -50.01
C ILE A 204 32.99 -24.82 -50.80
N PRO A 205 33.03 -26.11 -50.39
CA PRO A 205 32.29 -27.19 -51.04
C PRO A 205 30.79 -26.90 -51.08
N GLU A 206 30.11 -27.17 -52.21
CA GLU A 206 28.68 -26.86 -52.43
C GLU A 206 27.74 -27.38 -51.34
N LYS A 207 28.03 -28.54 -50.73
CA LYS A 207 27.24 -29.11 -49.61
C LYS A 207 27.32 -28.28 -48.31
N LYS A 208 28.41 -27.52 -48.09
CA LYS A 208 28.56 -26.62 -46.93
C LYS A 208 27.91 -25.25 -47.17
N LYS A 209 27.83 -24.80 -48.44
CA LYS A 209 27.10 -23.57 -48.81
C LYS A 209 25.59 -23.72 -48.57
N THR A 210 25.00 -24.85 -48.96
CA THR A 210 23.58 -25.15 -48.75
C THR A 210 23.21 -25.25 -47.27
N GLN A 211 24.06 -25.84 -46.42
CA GLN A 211 23.83 -25.87 -44.97
C GLN A 211 23.91 -24.47 -44.33
N LEU A 212 24.89 -23.66 -44.75
CA LEU A 212 25.03 -22.29 -44.27
C LEU A 212 23.81 -21.44 -44.67
N GLU A 213 23.30 -21.62 -45.89
CA GLU A 213 22.12 -20.93 -46.42
C GLU A 213 20.82 -21.33 -45.71
N ILE A 214 20.67 -22.62 -45.34
CA ILE A 214 19.56 -23.09 -44.50
C ILE A 214 19.64 -22.49 -43.10
N LEU A 215 20.83 -22.41 -42.51
CA LEU A 215 21.04 -21.79 -41.19
C LEU A 215 20.73 -20.29 -41.22
N THR A 216 21.23 -19.55 -42.22
CA THR A 216 20.95 -18.11 -42.36
C THR A 216 19.46 -17.87 -42.56
N ASN A 217 18.79 -18.67 -43.40
CA ASN A 217 17.34 -18.56 -43.60
C ASN A 217 16.54 -18.86 -42.32
N ARG A 218 16.98 -19.82 -41.49
CA ARG A 218 16.35 -20.07 -40.17
C ARG A 218 16.56 -18.91 -39.21
N VAL A 219 17.76 -18.32 -39.18
CA VAL A 219 18.07 -17.17 -38.32
C VAL A 219 17.25 -15.95 -38.73
N VAL A 220 17.14 -15.67 -40.04
CA VAL A 220 16.30 -14.57 -40.57
C VAL A 220 14.82 -14.79 -40.25
N LYS A 221 14.29 -16.01 -40.43
CA LYS A 221 12.91 -16.34 -40.05
C LYS A 221 12.65 -16.14 -38.56
N ARG A 222 13.57 -16.57 -37.68
CA ARG A 222 13.45 -16.36 -36.23
C ARG A 222 13.52 -14.88 -35.85
N LYS A 223 14.39 -14.10 -36.51
CA LYS A 223 14.50 -12.66 -36.29
C LYS A 223 13.20 -11.95 -36.68
N ASN A 224 12.67 -12.22 -37.87
CA ASN A 224 11.41 -11.63 -38.33
C ASN A 224 10.22 -11.98 -37.41
N LEU A 225 10.18 -13.24 -36.92
CA LEU A 225 9.14 -13.67 -35.98
C LEU A 225 9.27 -12.96 -34.63
N LYS A 226 10.50 -12.78 -34.12
CA LYS A 226 10.77 -12.00 -32.91
C LYS A 226 10.35 -10.54 -33.08
N ASP A 227 10.74 -9.91 -34.18
CA ASP A 227 10.40 -8.52 -34.49
C ASP A 227 8.87 -8.33 -34.56
N GLN A 228 8.14 -9.31 -35.11
CA GLN A 228 6.67 -9.32 -35.14
C GLN A 228 6.05 -9.41 -33.73
N TYR A 229 6.60 -10.25 -32.85
CA TYR A 229 6.15 -10.32 -31.45
C TYR A 229 6.47 -9.04 -30.68
N ASP A 230 7.66 -8.47 -30.88
CA ASP A 230 8.08 -7.22 -30.24
C ASP A 230 7.15 -6.06 -30.67
N GLU A 231 6.77 -6.00 -31.95
CA GLU A 231 5.80 -5.02 -32.47
C GLU A 231 4.40 -5.21 -31.86
N GLN A 232 3.94 -6.46 -31.71
CA GLN A 232 2.65 -6.76 -31.04
C GLN A 232 2.65 -6.31 -29.57
N ILE A 233 3.73 -6.60 -28.85
CA ILE A 233 3.90 -6.18 -27.45
C ILE A 233 3.90 -4.66 -27.36
N GLN A 234 4.62 -3.96 -28.24
CA GLN A 234 4.64 -2.51 -28.28
C GLN A 234 3.24 -1.93 -28.56
N LYS A 235 2.50 -2.51 -29.49
CA LYS A 235 1.12 -2.09 -29.80
C LYS A 235 0.18 -2.29 -28.62
N GLN A 236 0.30 -3.40 -27.89
CA GLN A 236 -0.47 -3.64 -26.67
C GLN A 236 -0.10 -2.65 -25.57
N LYS A 237 1.19 -2.39 -25.36
CA LYS A 237 1.67 -1.40 -24.39
C LYS A 237 1.14 0.00 -24.67
N MET A 238 1.11 0.41 -25.94
CA MET A 238 0.52 1.70 -26.34
C MET A 238 -0.98 1.77 -26.10
N LYS A 239 -1.72 0.66 -26.26
CA LYS A 239 -3.16 0.62 -25.91
C LYS A 239 -3.38 0.76 -24.41
N ILE A 240 -2.60 0.04 -23.60
CA ILE A 240 -2.67 0.11 -22.14
C ILE A 240 -2.39 1.54 -21.67
N LEU A 241 -1.34 2.19 -22.19
CA LEU A 241 -1.01 3.57 -21.84
C LEU A 241 -2.14 4.56 -22.17
N LYS A 242 -2.83 4.38 -23.31
CA LYS A 242 -3.99 5.21 -23.67
C LYS A 242 -5.15 5.03 -22.70
N ILE A 243 -5.45 3.78 -22.32
CA ILE A 243 -6.50 3.47 -21.35
C ILE A 243 -6.14 4.05 -19.97
N GLU A 244 -4.89 3.91 -19.52
CA GLU A 244 -4.42 4.50 -18.27
C GLU A 244 -4.52 6.02 -18.25
N GLU A 245 -4.21 6.68 -19.37
CA GLU A 245 -4.37 8.13 -19.52
C GLU A 245 -5.85 8.54 -19.43
N GLU A 246 -6.74 7.77 -20.07
CA GLU A 246 -8.19 8.01 -20.04
C GLU A 246 -8.77 7.81 -18.63
N ILE A 247 -8.37 6.76 -17.92
CA ILE A 247 -8.76 6.52 -16.53
C ILE A 247 -8.32 7.68 -15.64
N LYS A 248 -7.07 8.16 -15.78
CA LYS A 248 -6.56 9.29 -15.00
C LYS A 248 -7.30 10.59 -15.30
N LYS A 249 -7.66 10.84 -16.56
CA LYS A 249 -8.48 12.01 -16.94
C LYS A 249 -9.88 11.93 -16.30
N SER A 250 -10.53 10.78 -16.38
CA SER A 250 -11.84 10.57 -15.76
C SER A 250 -11.79 10.73 -14.23
N GLN A 251 -10.76 10.21 -13.57
CA GLN A 251 -10.56 10.40 -12.11
C GLN A 251 -10.37 11.87 -11.74
N LEU A 252 -9.60 12.63 -12.52
CA LEU A 252 -9.38 14.05 -12.29
C LEU A 252 -10.67 14.86 -12.45
N GLU A 253 -11.52 14.50 -13.41
CA GLU A 253 -12.82 15.17 -13.60
C GLU A 253 -13.77 14.92 -12.44
N VAL A 254 -13.80 13.69 -11.90
CA VAL A 254 -14.59 13.37 -10.70
C VAL A 254 -14.15 14.20 -9.50
N ILE A 255 -12.84 14.28 -9.23
CA ILE A 255 -12.29 15.08 -8.13
C ILE A 255 -12.65 16.56 -8.30
N LYS A 256 -12.56 17.08 -9.53
CA LYS A 256 -12.90 18.47 -9.84
C LYS A 256 -14.39 18.75 -9.58
N GLN A 257 -15.27 17.83 -9.95
CA GLN A 257 -16.70 17.94 -9.70
C GLN A 257 -17.01 17.87 -8.19
N GLU A 258 -16.32 17.02 -7.44
CA GLU A 258 -16.48 16.90 -5.98
C GLU A 258 -16.05 18.19 -5.27
N ILE A 259 -14.91 18.77 -5.66
CA ILE A 259 -14.46 20.07 -5.13
C ILE A 259 -15.50 21.16 -5.42
N GLN A 260 -16.05 21.19 -6.64
CA GLN A 260 -17.06 22.17 -7.02
C GLN A 260 -18.35 21.99 -6.21
N ASN A 261 -18.81 20.76 -6.00
CA ASN A 261 -19.99 20.47 -5.18
C ASN A 261 -19.78 20.88 -3.72
N ASN A 262 -18.62 20.57 -3.15
CA ASN A 262 -18.27 20.96 -1.78
C ASN A 262 -18.18 22.48 -1.61
N LYS A 263 -17.68 23.19 -2.63
CA LYS A 263 -17.67 24.65 -2.65
C LYS A 263 -19.09 25.23 -2.61
N VAL A 264 -19.98 24.74 -3.47
CA VAL A 264 -21.39 25.18 -3.50
C VAL A 264 -22.09 24.86 -2.17
N LEU A 265 -21.84 23.69 -1.60
CA LEU A 265 -22.39 23.31 -0.30
C LEU A 265 -21.95 24.27 0.80
N HIS A 266 -20.66 24.61 0.86
CA HIS A 266 -20.14 25.56 1.84
C HIS A 266 -20.70 26.98 1.66
N GLU A 267 -20.86 27.43 0.41
CA GLU A 267 -21.50 28.71 0.10
C GLU A 267 -22.97 28.73 0.59
N MET A 268 -23.71 27.64 0.42
CA MET A 268 -25.08 27.52 0.95
C MET A 268 -25.11 27.53 2.48
N GLU A 269 -24.18 26.84 3.15
CA GLU A 269 -24.08 26.85 4.62
C GLU A 269 -23.82 28.27 5.17
N ILE A 270 -22.93 29.03 4.51
CA ILE A 270 -22.65 30.42 4.88
C ILE A 270 -23.91 31.26 4.71
N ALA A 271 -24.62 31.12 3.57
CA ALA A 271 -25.84 31.87 3.30
C ALA A 271 -26.96 31.57 4.31
N ILE A 272 -27.11 30.31 4.72
CA ILE A 272 -28.08 29.91 5.76
C ILE A 272 -27.73 30.58 7.09
N LYS A 273 -26.47 30.51 7.52
CA LYS A 273 -26.02 31.16 8.77
C LYS A 273 -26.20 32.68 8.75
N GLN A 274 -25.98 33.32 7.60
CA GLN A 274 -26.23 34.75 7.43
C GLN A 274 -27.71 35.10 7.61
N LYS A 275 -28.62 34.33 7.01
CA LYS A 275 -30.06 34.53 7.19
C LYS A 275 -30.53 34.29 8.62
N GLU A 276 -29.98 33.29 9.29
CA GLU A 276 -30.27 33.05 10.71
C GLU A 276 -29.80 34.21 11.60
N LEU A 277 -28.62 34.76 11.30
CA LEU A 277 -28.09 35.93 12.01
C LEU A 277 -28.99 37.16 11.78
N GLU A 278 -29.38 37.42 10.53
CA GLU A 278 -30.27 38.52 10.16
C GLU A 278 -31.62 38.42 10.87
N ALA A 279 -32.22 37.22 10.89
CA ALA A 279 -33.47 36.98 11.61
C ALA A 279 -33.34 37.29 13.12
N LYS A 280 -32.23 36.89 13.75
CA LYS A 280 -31.96 37.21 15.16
C LYS A 280 -31.74 38.71 15.40
N CYS A 281 -31.05 39.40 14.50
CA CYS A 281 -30.88 40.85 14.58
C CYS A 281 -32.23 41.57 14.51
N ASN A 282 -33.09 41.19 13.56
CA ASN A 282 -34.43 41.75 13.42
C ASN A 282 -35.31 41.48 14.65
N GLU A 283 -35.22 40.28 15.25
CA GLU A 283 -35.93 39.95 16.48
C GLU A 283 -35.48 40.83 17.66
N MET A 284 -34.17 41.03 17.82
CA MET A 284 -33.63 41.91 18.86
C MET A 284 -34.06 43.37 18.67
N GLU A 285 -34.08 43.84 17.42
CA GLU A 285 -34.50 45.20 17.10
C GLU A 285 -35.98 45.43 17.40
N TYR A 286 -36.84 44.47 17.06
CA TYR A 286 -38.26 44.49 17.41
C TYR A 286 -38.47 44.51 18.93
N LYS A 287 -37.74 43.68 19.69
CA LYS A 287 -37.79 43.69 21.16
C LYS A 287 -37.34 45.02 21.76
N LYS A 288 -36.31 45.65 21.18
CA LYS A 288 -35.83 46.97 21.61
C LYS A 288 -36.91 48.04 21.38
N GLN A 289 -37.56 48.04 20.21
CA GLN A 289 -38.62 48.99 19.90
C GLN A 289 -39.82 48.85 20.85
N LEU A 290 -40.21 47.63 21.19
CA LEU A 290 -41.25 47.37 22.20
C LEU A 290 -40.90 47.96 23.56
N TYR A 291 -39.67 47.73 24.03
CA TYR A 291 -39.21 48.25 25.32
C TYR A 291 -39.19 49.79 25.35
N GLU A 292 -38.76 50.44 24.26
CA GLU A 292 -38.80 51.89 24.14
C GLU A 292 -40.23 52.45 24.16
N LEU A 293 -41.18 51.73 23.57
CA LEU A 293 -42.59 52.11 23.58
C LEU A 293 -43.18 51.99 25.00
N ASP A 294 -42.88 50.91 25.72
CA ASP A 294 -43.31 50.71 27.11
C ASP A 294 -42.79 51.81 28.03
N ILE A 295 -41.52 52.22 27.87
CA ILE A 295 -40.95 53.35 28.64
C ILE A 295 -41.71 54.64 28.36
N LYS A 296 -41.97 54.96 27.08
CA LYS A 296 -42.72 56.18 26.69
C LYS A 296 -44.13 56.17 27.28
N ASN A 297 -44.81 55.03 27.24
CA ASN A 297 -46.15 54.88 27.82
C ASN A 297 -46.13 55.12 29.33
N MET A 298 -45.17 54.54 30.07
CA MET A 298 -45.04 54.77 31.52
C MET A 298 -44.73 56.24 31.87
N GLN A 299 -43.92 56.92 31.07
CA GLN A 299 -43.63 58.35 31.27
C GLN A 299 -44.87 59.22 31.02
N SER A 300 -45.73 58.86 30.07
CA SER A 300 -46.96 59.60 29.76
C SER A 300 -48.06 59.49 30.81
N LEU A 301 -48.08 58.41 31.61
CA LEU A 301 -49.05 58.21 32.69
C LEU A 301 -48.71 58.96 33.99
N ASN A 302 -47.45 59.42 34.14
CA ASN A 302 -46.96 60.10 35.34
C ASN A 302 -46.91 61.64 35.20
N MET A 303 -47.40 62.18 34.08
CA MET A 303 -47.63 63.63 33.87
C MET A 303 -49.13 63.92 33.83
#